data_AF-A0A4Q5SBM2-F1
#
_entry.id   AF-A0A4Q5SBM2-F1
#
_cell.length_a   1.000
_cell.length_b   1.000
_cell.length_c   1.000
_cell.angle_alpha   90.00
_cell.angle_beta   90.00
_cell.angle_gamma   90.00
#
_symmetry.space_group_name_H-M   'P 1'
#
loop_
_entity.id
_entity.type
_entity.pdbx_description
1 polymer ?
#
loop_
_entity_poly.entity_id
_entity_poly.type
_entity_poly.pdbx_seq_one_letter_code
_entity_poly.pdbx_strand_id
1 'polypeptide(L)'
;MIRGLVLGAATVAFAAAVAFAQGGEKDPWWDPNEGRVFPAQLDYRNANGTLRLLLDNGPMETKDHPFFTAIGPNGRACVTCHQPADAMSLSAASAARQWQRNGAKDPLFAASDGSNCPSLPQGERASHSLLIDHGLIRIARPWPPKDVKPDFTIEVVRDPSTCNLDARHGLKGAGMVSVFRRPRPVANFKYIEAMGFAYDPKAGMPLPVDPETGKPVSGNLMADGRVPTLEAQMRDAAGAHLGFLKNLDKGDIACILDFERRIYAAQQIDVSGGPLDG
;
A
#
# COMPACT_ATOMS: atom_id res chain seq x y z
N MET A 1 -85.58 -15.31 17.42
CA MET A 1 -85.06 -14.21 16.59
C MET A 1 -83.56 -14.40 16.44
N ILE A 2 -83.09 -14.25 15.21
CA ILE A 2 -81.72 -14.46 14.72
C ILE A 2 -80.74 -13.46 15.35
N ARG A 3 -79.53 -13.94 15.70
CA ARG A 3 -78.22 -13.24 15.78
C ARG A 3 -77.26 -14.21 16.49
N GLY A 4 -76.06 -14.58 16.05
CA GLY A 4 -75.16 -14.09 15.00
C GLY A 4 -73.73 -14.40 15.51
N LEU A 5 -72.92 -15.04 14.66
CA LEU A 5 -71.48 -15.38 14.81
C LEU A 5 -70.62 -14.35 15.57
N VAL A 6 -69.55 -14.80 16.24
CA VAL A 6 -68.15 -14.54 15.83
C VAL A 6 -67.23 -15.64 16.39
N LEU A 7 -66.56 -16.37 15.50
CA LEU A 7 -65.43 -17.25 15.79
C LEU A 7 -64.17 -16.38 15.81
N GLY A 8 -63.49 -16.26 16.96
CA GLY A 8 -62.23 -15.51 17.07
C GLY A 8 -61.06 -16.35 16.54
N ALA A 9 -60.51 -15.97 15.39
CA ALA A 9 -59.28 -16.53 14.86
C ALA A 9 -58.07 -15.97 15.65
N ALA A 10 -57.34 -16.84 16.35
CA ALA A 10 -56.08 -16.49 16.97
C ALA A 10 -54.96 -16.53 15.91
N THR A 11 -54.62 -15.39 15.33
CA THR A 11 -53.41 -15.23 14.51
C THR A 11 -52.19 -15.11 15.42
N VAL A 12 -51.40 -16.18 15.51
CA VAL A 12 -50.06 -16.15 16.10
C VAL A 12 -49.13 -15.46 15.08
N ALA A 13 -48.83 -14.18 15.31
CA ALA A 13 -47.84 -13.46 14.54
C ALA A 13 -46.43 -13.89 14.98
N PHE A 14 -45.76 -14.69 14.15
CA PHE A 14 -44.32 -14.93 14.28
C PHE A 14 -43.59 -13.65 13.85
N ALA A 15 -43.29 -12.77 14.81
CA ALA A 15 -42.33 -11.70 14.59
C ALA A 15 -40.93 -12.31 14.59
N ALA A 16 -40.40 -12.59 13.40
CA ALA A 16 -38.98 -12.88 13.24
C ALA A 16 -38.20 -11.59 13.53
N ALA A 17 -37.76 -11.43 14.77
CA ALA A 17 -36.81 -10.38 15.12
C ALA A 17 -35.47 -10.71 14.45
N VAL A 18 -35.21 -10.08 13.30
CA VAL A 18 -33.87 -10.05 12.72
C VAL A 18 -33.02 -9.19 13.64
N ALA A 19 -32.33 -9.84 14.58
CA ALA A 19 -31.32 -9.20 15.39
C ALA A 19 -30.15 -8.83 14.45
N PHE A 20 -30.10 -7.56 14.03
CA PHE A 20 -28.87 -6.98 13.49
C PHE A 20 -27.88 -6.93 14.65
N ALA A 21 -27.02 -7.94 14.75
CA ALA A 21 -25.82 -7.83 15.54
C ALA A 21 -24.99 -6.69 14.93
N GLN A 22 -24.96 -5.54 15.60
CA GLN A 22 -23.93 -4.53 15.36
C GLN A 22 -22.60 -5.10 15.86
N GLY A 23 -22.03 -6.02 15.10
CA GLY A 23 -20.61 -6.34 15.21
C GLY A 23 -19.87 -5.06 14.85
N GLY A 24 -19.15 -4.49 15.81
CA GLY A 24 -18.30 -3.32 15.56
C GLY A 24 -17.43 -3.59 14.33
N GLU A 25 -17.41 -2.64 13.40
CA GLU A 25 -16.57 -2.71 12.20
C GLU A 25 -15.13 -2.96 12.67
N LYS A 26 -14.53 -4.07 12.24
CA LYS A 26 -13.13 -4.38 12.59
C LYS A 26 -12.26 -3.21 12.13
N ASP A 27 -11.24 -2.87 12.91
CA ASP A 27 -10.31 -1.80 12.57
C ASP A 27 -9.82 -1.98 11.13
N PRO A 28 -10.06 -0.99 10.23
CA PRO A 28 -9.63 -1.09 8.84
C PRO A 28 -8.10 -1.13 8.70
N TRP A 29 -7.36 -0.76 9.74
CA TRP A 29 -5.91 -0.91 9.80
C TRP A 29 -5.50 -2.36 10.09
N TRP A 30 -4.52 -2.84 9.32
CA TRP A 30 -3.88 -4.14 9.48
C TRP A 30 -2.48 -3.93 10.06
N ASP A 31 -2.28 -4.41 11.29
CA ASP A 31 -0.99 -4.27 11.97
C ASP A 31 0.00 -5.36 11.49
N PRO A 32 1.31 -5.06 11.42
CA PRO A 32 2.33 -6.08 11.21
C PRO A 32 2.21 -7.22 12.24
N ASN A 33 2.36 -8.46 11.79
CA ASN A 33 2.24 -9.70 12.59
C ASN A 33 0.85 -9.95 13.21
N GLU A 34 -0.19 -9.25 12.78
CA GLU A 34 -1.52 -9.43 13.39
C GLU A 34 -2.13 -10.82 13.15
N GLY A 35 -1.84 -11.43 11.99
CA GLY A 35 -2.26 -12.80 11.69
C GLY A 35 -3.75 -12.98 11.43
N ARG A 36 -4.43 -11.96 10.87
CA ARG A 36 -5.81 -12.09 10.36
C ARG A 36 -5.85 -13.03 9.14
N VAL A 37 -7.00 -13.62 8.84
CA VAL A 37 -7.21 -14.25 7.52
C VAL A 37 -7.55 -13.16 6.51
N PHE A 38 -6.83 -13.09 5.39
CA PHE A 38 -7.21 -12.27 4.25
C PHE A 38 -8.35 -12.97 3.49
N PRO A 39 -9.58 -12.43 3.47
CA PRO A 39 -10.71 -13.11 2.86
C PRO A 39 -10.63 -13.03 1.32
N ALA A 40 -11.39 -13.89 0.64
CA ALA A 40 -11.52 -13.86 -0.82
C ALA A 40 -12.09 -12.52 -1.34
N GLN A 41 -12.91 -11.87 -0.53
CA GLN A 41 -13.48 -10.54 -0.80
C GLN A 41 -13.45 -9.71 0.48
N LEU A 42 -13.01 -8.46 0.36
CA LEU A 42 -12.93 -7.51 1.46
C LEU A 42 -13.43 -6.14 1.00
N ASP A 43 -14.48 -5.64 1.63
CA ASP A 43 -15.13 -4.38 1.28
C ASP A 43 -14.87 -3.31 2.35
N TYR A 44 -14.50 -2.10 1.90
CA TYR A 44 -14.29 -0.93 2.75
C TYR A 44 -15.12 0.24 2.24
N ARG A 45 -15.85 0.89 3.14
CA ARG A 45 -16.52 2.15 2.81
C ARG A 45 -15.51 3.29 2.76
N ASN A 46 -15.66 4.16 1.77
CA ASN A 46 -14.90 5.39 1.63
C ASN A 46 -15.85 6.55 1.25
N ALA A 47 -15.29 7.77 1.14
CA ALA A 47 -16.09 8.96 0.84
C ALA A 47 -16.83 8.90 -0.51
N ASN A 48 -16.42 8.02 -1.41
CA ASN A 48 -16.98 7.86 -2.76
C ASN A 48 -17.84 6.59 -2.90
N GLY A 49 -18.06 5.82 -1.83
CA GLY A 49 -18.87 4.59 -1.83
C GLY A 49 -18.12 3.40 -1.23
N THR A 50 -17.98 2.30 -1.98
CA THR A 50 -17.32 1.07 -1.51
C THR A 50 -16.13 0.68 -2.38
N LEU A 51 -14.95 0.61 -1.77
CA LEU A 51 -13.77 -0.08 -2.30
C LEU A 51 -13.89 -1.57 -2.01
N ARG A 52 -13.54 -2.41 -2.99
CA ARG A 52 -13.39 -3.85 -2.81
C ARG A 52 -11.98 -4.30 -3.14
N LEU A 53 -11.50 -5.23 -2.35
CA LEU A 53 -10.38 -6.09 -2.67
C LEU A 53 -10.87 -7.50 -2.95
N LEU A 54 -10.36 -8.08 -4.03
CA LEU A 54 -10.60 -9.46 -4.40
C LEU A 54 -9.27 -10.21 -4.35
N LEU A 55 -9.24 -11.29 -3.57
CA LEU A 55 -8.14 -12.23 -3.57
C LEU A 55 -8.55 -13.45 -4.38
N ASP A 56 -7.98 -13.58 -5.57
CA ASP A 56 -8.22 -14.71 -6.45
C ASP A 56 -7.73 -16.02 -5.80
N ASN A 57 -8.35 -17.15 -6.14
CA ASN A 57 -8.18 -18.47 -5.51
C ASN A 57 -8.42 -18.56 -3.99
N GLY A 58 -9.26 -17.67 -3.44
CA GLY A 58 -9.84 -17.84 -2.10
C GLY A 58 -9.06 -17.19 -0.96
N PRO A 59 -9.52 -17.36 0.29
CA PRO A 59 -8.90 -16.76 1.47
C PRO A 59 -7.47 -17.25 1.70
N MET A 60 -6.65 -16.43 2.38
CA MET A 60 -5.25 -16.71 2.67
C MET A 60 -4.91 -16.37 4.12
N GLU A 61 -4.20 -17.27 4.80
CA GLU A 61 -3.63 -17.01 6.12
C GLU A 61 -2.52 -15.96 6.01
N THR A 62 -2.59 -14.89 6.81
CA THR A 62 -1.51 -13.87 6.84
C THR A 62 -0.51 -14.09 7.96
N LYS A 63 -0.81 -14.99 8.89
CA LYS A 63 0.13 -15.36 9.95
C LYS A 63 1.40 -15.92 9.32
N ASP A 64 2.54 -15.36 9.71
CA ASP A 64 3.87 -15.69 9.21
C ASP A 64 4.08 -15.43 7.70
N HIS A 65 3.09 -14.88 6.99
CA HIS A 65 3.24 -14.52 5.59
C HIS A 65 4.16 -13.29 5.44
N PRO A 66 5.22 -13.32 4.62
CA PRO A 66 6.29 -12.30 4.58
C PRO A 66 5.80 -10.88 4.24
N PHE A 67 4.68 -10.75 3.52
CA PHE A 67 4.04 -9.45 3.28
C PHE A 67 3.49 -8.78 4.56
N PHE A 68 3.05 -9.58 5.53
CA PHE A 68 2.39 -9.14 6.76
C PHE A 68 3.29 -9.25 8.00
N THR A 69 4.40 -9.98 7.89
CA THR A 69 5.37 -10.18 8.97
C THR A 69 6.39 -9.04 9.03
N ALA A 70 6.65 -8.51 10.22
CA ALA A 70 7.72 -7.53 10.41
C ALA A 70 9.09 -8.20 10.34
N ILE A 71 9.71 -8.14 9.16
CA ILE A 71 11.00 -8.81 8.89
C ILE A 71 12.22 -7.94 9.27
N GLY A 72 12.03 -6.63 9.41
CA GLY A 72 13.09 -5.67 9.72
C GLY A 72 13.05 -5.13 11.15
N PRO A 73 14.14 -4.50 11.62
CA PRO A 73 14.26 -3.99 12.99
C PRO A 73 13.39 -2.77 13.28
N ASN A 74 12.84 -2.10 12.25
CA ASN A 74 11.96 -0.96 12.43
C ASN A 74 10.49 -1.34 12.70
N GLY A 75 10.20 -2.64 12.81
CA GLY A 75 8.87 -3.16 13.16
C GLY A 75 7.84 -3.10 12.02
N ARG A 76 8.25 -2.70 10.81
CA ARG A 76 7.36 -2.66 9.64
C ARG A 76 7.32 -3.98 8.90
N ALA A 77 6.13 -4.26 8.34
CA ALA A 77 5.90 -5.20 7.26
C ALA A 77 5.45 -4.45 5.99
N CYS A 78 5.36 -5.12 4.83
CA CYS A 78 4.86 -4.51 3.58
C CYS A 78 3.46 -3.89 3.80
N VAL A 79 2.59 -4.58 4.55
CA VAL A 79 1.24 -4.10 4.88
C VAL A 79 1.22 -2.74 5.57
N THR A 80 2.27 -2.33 6.30
CA THR A 80 2.36 -1.01 6.96
C THR A 80 2.10 0.15 6.00
N CYS A 81 2.54 0.03 4.75
CA CYS A 81 2.37 1.05 3.70
C CYS A 81 1.41 0.62 2.59
N HIS A 82 0.95 -0.64 2.62
CA HIS A 82 0.06 -1.24 1.64
C HIS A 82 -1.21 -1.74 2.32
N GLN A 83 -1.93 -0.80 2.91
CA GLN A 83 -3.13 -1.07 3.70
C GLN A 83 -4.31 -1.46 2.80
N PRO A 84 -5.02 -2.55 3.13
CA PRO A 84 -6.19 -2.97 2.34
C PRO A 84 -7.24 -1.88 2.18
N ALA A 85 -7.56 -1.15 3.26
CA ALA A 85 -8.56 -0.07 3.24
C ALA A 85 -8.20 1.11 2.32
N ASP A 86 -6.92 1.25 1.95
CA ASP A 86 -6.41 2.27 1.04
C ASP A 86 -6.06 1.67 -0.34
N ALA A 87 -6.77 0.62 -0.76
CA ALA A 87 -6.54 -0.09 -2.02
C ALA A 87 -5.12 -0.64 -2.17
N MET A 88 -4.59 -1.24 -1.09
CA MET A 88 -3.20 -1.74 -1.00
C MET A 88 -2.15 -0.64 -1.18
N SER A 89 -2.48 0.59 -0.79
CA SER A 89 -1.60 1.77 -0.72
C SER A 89 -1.68 2.37 0.68
N LEU A 90 -1.40 3.67 0.82
CA LEU A 90 -1.52 4.42 2.07
C LEU A 90 -2.16 5.78 1.78
N SER A 91 -3.26 6.08 2.50
CA SER A 91 -3.90 7.40 2.44
C SER A 91 -3.42 8.32 3.57
N ALA A 92 -3.50 9.62 3.34
CA ALA A 92 -3.25 10.64 4.38
C ALA A 92 -4.21 10.46 5.57
N ALA A 93 -5.46 10.08 5.31
CA ALA A 93 -6.45 9.85 6.36
C ALA A 93 -6.05 8.66 7.26
N SER A 94 -5.58 7.56 6.68
CA SER A 94 -5.09 6.41 7.46
C SER A 94 -3.83 6.75 8.24
N ALA A 95 -2.88 7.46 7.64
CA ALA A 95 -1.69 7.94 8.35
C ALA A 95 -2.06 8.85 9.53
N ALA A 96 -2.98 9.80 9.34
CA ALA A 96 -3.45 10.68 10.41
C ALA A 96 -4.12 9.92 11.56
N ARG A 97 -4.93 8.89 11.27
CA ARG A 97 -5.52 8.02 12.29
C ARG A 97 -4.46 7.23 13.07
N GLN A 98 -3.45 6.69 12.39
CA GLN A 98 -2.36 5.98 13.06
C GLN A 98 -1.50 6.90 13.93
N TRP A 99 -1.27 8.15 13.49
CA TRP A 99 -0.63 9.14 14.35
C TRP A 99 -1.45 9.42 15.61
N GLN A 100 -2.78 9.57 15.49
CA GLN A 100 -3.65 9.79 16.65
C GLN A 100 -3.66 8.58 17.60
N ARG A 101 -3.58 7.36 17.08
CA ARG A 101 -3.61 6.11 17.85
C ARG A 101 -2.29 5.86 18.59
N ASN A 102 -1.16 5.97 17.88
CA ASN A 102 0.14 5.48 18.34
C ASN A 102 1.23 6.57 18.39
N GLY A 103 1.00 7.73 17.77
CA GLY A 103 1.97 8.81 17.64
C GLY A 103 3.26 8.36 16.96
N ALA A 104 4.37 9.00 17.32
CA ALA A 104 5.71 8.70 16.79
C ALA A 104 6.21 7.25 17.04
N LYS A 105 5.55 6.48 17.92
CA LYS A 105 5.93 5.09 18.22
C LYS A 105 5.41 4.10 17.18
N ASP A 106 4.46 4.51 16.34
CA ASP A 106 3.99 3.65 15.25
C ASP A 106 5.15 3.38 14.27
N PRO A 107 5.39 2.10 13.87
CA PRO A 107 6.38 1.77 12.86
C PRO A 107 6.23 2.61 11.58
N LEU A 108 5.01 3.00 11.19
CA LEU A 108 4.76 3.85 10.03
C LEU A 108 5.57 5.15 10.05
N PHE A 109 5.83 5.74 11.23
CA PHE A 109 6.55 7.02 11.37
C PHE A 109 8.06 6.88 11.58
N ALA A 110 8.63 5.68 11.35
CA ALA A 110 10.07 5.48 11.43
C ALA A 110 10.86 6.54 10.62
N ALA A 111 11.89 7.11 11.23
CA ALA A 111 12.64 8.25 10.68
C ALA A 111 13.26 7.99 9.29
N SER A 112 13.51 6.72 8.95
CA SER A 112 14.10 6.29 7.67
C SER A 112 13.44 6.93 6.45
N ASP A 113 12.12 7.05 6.45
CA ASP A 113 11.30 7.48 5.32
C ASP A 113 9.88 7.93 5.74
N GLY A 114 9.47 7.69 6.98
CA GLY A 114 8.19 8.13 7.54
C GLY A 114 8.22 9.55 8.12
N SER A 115 9.39 10.20 8.09
CA SER A 115 9.59 11.60 8.49
C SER A 115 9.94 12.48 7.28
N ASN A 116 9.67 13.78 7.41
CA ASN A 116 10.06 14.79 6.43
C ASN A 116 11.59 14.83 6.25
N CYS A 117 12.32 14.69 7.35
CA CYS A 117 13.78 14.55 7.39
C CYS A 117 14.19 13.79 8.68
N PRO A 118 15.16 12.85 8.63
CA PRO A 118 15.59 12.12 9.83
C PRO A 118 16.24 12.99 10.92
N SER A 119 16.70 14.21 10.59
CA SER A 119 17.31 15.13 11.56
C SER A 119 16.30 15.91 12.40
N LEU A 120 15.01 15.88 12.03
CA LEU A 120 13.96 16.61 12.76
C LEU A 120 13.61 15.91 14.09
N PRO A 121 12.94 16.60 15.03
CA PRO A 121 12.44 16.00 16.26
C PRO A 121 11.37 14.93 15.98
N GLN A 122 11.75 13.66 16.01
CA GLN A 122 10.87 12.54 15.59
C GLN A 122 9.65 12.33 16.50
N GLY A 123 9.61 12.96 17.68
CA GLY A 123 8.42 12.94 18.54
C GLY A 123 7.30 13.89 18.09
N GLU A 124 7.58 14.80 17.15
CA GLU A 124 6.67 15.89 16.80
C GLU A 124 5.91 15.61 15.50
N ARG A 125 4.58 15.82 15.51
CA ARG A 125 3.72 15.68 14.32
C ARG A 125 4.24 16.49 13.13
N ALA A 126 4.81 17.67 13.39
CA ALA A 126 5.36 18.55 12.36
C ALA A 126 6.50 17.89 11.55
N SER A 127 7.27 16.99 12.18
CA SER A 127 8.33 16.21 11.54
C SER A 127 7.80 15.14 10.58
N HIS A 128 6.49 14.86 10.60
CA HIS A 128 5.82 13.83 9.80
C HIS A 128 4.69 14.41 8.93
N SER A 129 4.61 15.73 8.77
CA SER A 129 3.49 16.39 8.08
C SER A 129 3.28 15.93 6.64
N LEU A 130 4.34 15.59 5.90
CA LEU A 130 4.19 15.07 4.53
C LEU A 130 3.47 13.72 4.51
N LEU A 131 3.73 12.87 5.50
CA LEU A 131 3.05 11.58 5.61
C LEU A 131 1.63 11.75 6.14
N ILE A 132 1.46 12.53 7.20
CA ILE A 132 0.17 12.70 7.88
C ILE A 132 -0.83 13.49 7.04
N ASP A 133 -0.39 14.59 6.42
CA ASP A 133 -1.29 15.51 5.72
C ASP A 133 -1.43 15.18 4.23
N HIS A 134 -0.48 14.43 3.65
CA HIS A 134 -0.44 14.15 2.21
C HIS A 134 -0.25 12.68 1.82
N GLY A 135 0.04 11.78 2.77
CA GLY A 135 0.31 10.37 2.52
C GLY A 135 1.66 10.12 1.83
N LEU A 136 2.59 11.07 1.91
CA LEU A 136 3.86 11.01 1.20
C LEU A 136 4.98 10.50 2.11
N ILE A 137 5.63 9.42 1.67
CA ILE A 137 6.88 8.93 2.29
C ILE A 137 8.09 9.56 1.59
N ARG A 138 9.17 9.71 2.34
CA ARG A 138 10.43 10.26 1.86
C ARG A 138 11.27 9.19 1.16
N ILE A 139 11.72 9.48 -0.05
CA ILE A 139 12.59 8.63 -0.85
C ILE A 139 13.88 9.40 -1.11
N ALA A 140 14.96 9.05 -0.42
CA ALA A 140 16.29 9.59 -0.72
C ALA A 140 16.86 8.89 -1.96
N ARG A 141 17.32 9.66 -2.95
CA ARG A 141 18.00 9.16 -4.14
C ARG A 141 19.41 9.76 -4.23
N PRO A 142 20.43 8.96 -4.57
CA PRO A 142 21.77 9.49 -4.76
C PRO A 142 21.78 10.50 -5.91
N TRP A 143 22.46 11.62 -5.68
CA TRP A 143 22.73 12.64 -6.67
C TRP A 143 24.20 13.07 -6.61
N PRO A 144 24.95 12.99 -7.72
CA PRO A 144 24.52 12.47 -9.02
C PRO A 144 24.18 10.96 -8.97
N PRO A 145 23.40 10.43 -9.93
CA PRO A 145 23.20 9.00 -10.04
C PRO A 145 24.55 8.29 -10.21
N LYS A 146 24.66 7.06 -9.68
CA LYS A 146 25.90 6.28 -9.83
C LYS A 146 26.17 6.00 -11.31
N ASP A 147 27.44 6.06 -11.69
CA ASP A 147 27.95 5.72 -13.02
C ASP A 147 27.36 6.53 -14.18
N VAL A 148 26.72 7.65 -13.88
CA VAL A 148 26.15 8.58 -14.86
C VAL A 148 26.71 9.97 -14.59
N LYS A 149 27.24 10.62 -15.64
CA LYS A 149 27.57 12.04 -15.60
C LYS A 149 26.31 12.82 -15.99
N PRO A 150 25.68 13.58 -15.07
CA PRO A 150 24.53 14.39 -15.44
C PRO A 150 24.90 15.47 -16.47
N ASP A 151 24.02 15.70 -17.42
CA ASP A 151 24.06 16.82 -18.38
C ASP A 151 23.35 18.09 -17.84
N PHE A 152 22.78 18.00 -16.64
CA PHE A 152 22.18 19.11 -15.91
C PHE A 152 22.70 19.19 -14.47
N THR A 153 22.43 20.33 -13.81
CA THR A 153 22.69 20.53 -12.38
C THR A 153 21.39 20.74 -11.62
N ILE A 154 21.42 20.49 -10.32
CA ILE A 154 20.26 20.71 -9.43
C ILE A 154 20.63 21.80 -8.43
N GLU A 155 19.73 22.78 -8.29
CA GLU A 155 19.77 23.81 -7.25
C GLU A 155 18.50 23.72 -6.40
N VAL A 156 18.64 23.95 -5.09
CA VAL A 156 17.50 23.97 -4.17
C VAL A 156 16.97 25.39 -4.03
N VAL A 157 15.82 25.66 -4.65
CA VAL A 157 15.15 26.97 -4.56
C VAL A 157 14.34 27.12 -3.27
N ARG A 158 13.67 26.04 -2.84
CA ARG A 158 12.85 26.01 -1.62
C ARG A 158 12.82 24.59 -1.06
N ASP A 159 13.02 24.44 0.24
CA ASP A 159 13.05 23.15 0.92
C ASP A 159 12.21 23.14 2.20
N PRO A 160 10.87 23.09 2.10
CA PRO A 160 10.00 23.17 3.27
C PRO A 160 10.10 21.94 4.18
N SER A 161 10.57 20.79 3.66
CA SER A 161 10.84 19.59 4.47
C SER A 161 12.21 19.62 5.14
N THR A 162 13.02 20.63 4.81
CA THR A 162 14.40 20.87 5.25
C THR A 162 15.38 19.73 4.98
N CYS A 163 15.00 18.70 4.21
CA CYS A 163 15.80 17.50 4.04
C CYS A 163 16.86 17.61 2.94
N ASN A 164 16.62 18.40 1.89
CA ASN A 164 17.55 18.55 0.76
C ASN A 164 18.70 19.50 1.11
N LEU A 165 18.46 20.46 2.00
CA LEU A 165 19.47 21.36 2.58
C LEU A 165 20.08 20.84 3.88
N ASP A 166 19.57 19.72 4.42
CA ASP A 166 20.10 19.13 5.65
C ASP A 166 21.60 18.80 5.52
N ALA A 167 22.38 19.17 6.53
CA ALA A 167 23.84 19.02 6.50
C ALA A 167 24.32 17.56 6.50
N ARG A 168 23.47 16.62 6.95
CA ARG A 168 23.79 15.19 7.02
C ARG A 168 23.07 14.38 5.94
N HIS A 169 21.82 14.72 5.65
CA HIS A 169 20.93 13.91 4.81
C HIS A 169 20.67 14.52 3.43
N GLY A 170 21.01 15.79 3.22
CA GLY A 170 20.77 16.51 1.97
C GLY A 170 21.91 16.40 0.96
N LEU A 171 21.83 17.27 -0.06
CA LEU A 171 22.73 17.28 -1.22
C LEU A 171 24.20 17.47 -0.85
N LYS A 172 24.49 18.42 0.05
CA LYS A 172 25.87 18.73 0.48
C LYS A 172 26.42 17.75 1.53
N GLY A 173 25.54 17.01 2.20
CA GLY A 173 25.91 16.05 3.25
C GLY A 173 26.12 14.65 2.68
N ALA A 174 25.02 13.96 2.38
CA ALA A 174 25.03 12.58 1.90
C ALA A 174 25.06 12.45 0.38
N GLY A 175 25.03 13.56 -0.38
CA GLY A 175 24.86 13.50 -1.84
C GLY A 175 23.50 12.92 -2.21
N MET A 176 22.44 13.30 -1.49
CA MET A 176 21.10 12.74 -1.67
C MET A 176 20.09 13.83 -1.98
N VAL A 177 19.18 13.53 -2.91
CA VAL A 177 17.94 14.28 -3.14
C VAL A 177 16.79 13.50 -2.51
N SER A 178 16.10 14.12 -1.57
CA SER A 178 14.86 13.59 -1.01
C SER A 178 13.67 14.05 -1.84
N VAL A 179 13.00 13.07 -2.45
CA VAL A 179 11.69 13.25 -3.11
C VAL A 179 10.61 12.61 -2.26
N PHE A 180 9.37 13.06 -2.40
CA PHE A 180 8.26 12.60 -1.55
C PHE A 180 7.14 12.08 -2.44
N ARG A 181 6.72 10.83 -2.21
CA ARG A 181 5.70 10.17 -3.03
C ARG A 181 4.82 9.27 -2.19
N ARG A 182 3.61 8.97 -2.68
CA ARG A 182 2.75 7.96 -2.06
C ARG A 182 3.27 6.55 -2.36
N PRO A 183 3.09 5.58 -1.45
CA PRO A 183 3.27 4.17 -1.76
C PRO A 183 2.41 3.77 -2.96
N ARG A 184 2.97 3.01 -3.90
CA ARG A 184 2.20 2.49 -5.04
C ARG A 184 1.18 1.47 -4.52
N PRO A 185 -0.07 1.46 -5.03
CA PRO A 185 -0.98 0.34 -4.82
C PRO A 185 -0.33 -1.00 -5.19
N VAL A 186 -0.38 -1.97 -4.27
CA VAL A 186 0.00 -3.38 -4.50
C VAL A 186 -1.25 -4.17 -4.83
N ALA A 187 -1.77 -3.95 -6.02
CA ALA A 187 -2.93 -4.63 -6.56
C ALA A 187 -2.95 -4.53 -8.08
N ASN A 188 -3.71 -5.42 -8.73
CA ASN A 188 -3.93 -5.41 -10.18
C ASN A 188 -2.64 -5.66 -11.00
N PHE A 189 -1.59 -6.23 -10.40
CA PHE A 189 -0.28 -6.40 -11.07
C PHE A 189 -0.31 -7.39 -12.24
N LYS A 190 -1.28 -8.31 -12.29
CA LYS A 190 -1.52 -9.15 -13.48
C LYS A 190 -1.62 -8.33 -14.77
N TYR A 191 -2.20 -7.13 -14.71
CA TYR A 191 -2.32 -6.23 -15.87
C TYR A 191 -1.05 -5.41 -16.11
N ILE A 192 -0.30 -5.08 -15.07
CA ILE A 192 0.95 -4.32 -15.17
C ILE A 192 2.08 -5.19 -15.72
N GLU A 193 2.17 -6.45 -15.29
CA GLU A 193 3.16 -7.42 -15.77
C GLU A 193 2.76 -8.05 -17.13
N ALA A 194 1.57 -7.78 -17.64
CA ALA A 194 1.10 -8.33 -18.91
C ALA A 194 1.98 -7.87 -20.09
N MET A 195 2.41 -8.81 -20.91
CA MET A 195 3.11 -8.58 -22.18
C MET A 195 2.15 -8.90 -23.33
N GLY A 196 1.40 -7.89 -23.78
CA GLY A 196 0.42 -8.03 -24.86
C GLY A 196 1.01 -8.02 -26.28
N PHE A 197 2.28 -7.61 -26.41
CA PHE A 197 2.97 -7.46 -27.70
C PHE A 197 4.38 -8.06 -27.59
N ALA A 198 4.96 -8.48 -28.72
CA ALA A 198 6.34 -8.98 -28.79
C ALA A 198 7.42 -7.87 -28.73
N TYR A 199 7.00 -6.60 -28.65
CA TYR A 199 7.83 -5.40 -28.62
C TYR A 199 7.14 -4.32 -27.78
N ASP A 200 7.86 -3.27 -27.36
CA ASP A 200 7.26 -2.10 -26.71
C ASP A 200 6.52 -1.27 -27.77
N PRO A 201 5.17 -1.20 -27.74
CA PRO A 201 4.40 -0.48 -28.75
C PRO A 201 4.56 1.04 -28.68
N LYS A 202 5.05 1.60 -27.56
CA LYS A 202 5.29 3.04 -27.40
C LYS A 202 6.63 3.45 -27.98
N ALA A 203 7.67 2.65 -27.73
CA ALA A 203 9.03 2.95 -28.18
C ALA A 203 9.35 2.36 -29.56
N GLY A 204 8.59 1.35 -30.03
CA GLY A 204 8.94 0.58 -31.23
C GLY A 204 10.21 -0.26 -31.07
N MET A 205 10.62 -0.51 -29.83
CA MET A 205 11.85 -1.22 -29.47
C MET A 205 11.54 -2.62 -28.95
N PRO A 206 12.52 -3.56 -28.94
CA PRO A 206 12.36 -4.82 -28.24
C PRO A 206 11.95 -4.61 -26.78
N LEU A 207 11.19 -5.56 -26.23
CA LEU A 207 10.85 -5.53 -24.81
C LEU A 207 12.13 -5.48 -23.96
N PRO A 208 12.12 -4.76 -22.83
CA PRO A 208 13.22 -4.82 -21.88
C PRO A 208 13.40 -6.25 -21.36
N VAL A 209 14.62 -6.58 -20.98
CA VAL A 209 15.00 -7.91 -20.47
C VAL A 209 15.37 -7.77 -19.01
N ASP A 210 14.84 -8.68 -18.18
CA ASP A 210 15.28 -8.81 -16.80
C ASP A 210 16.75 -9.27 -16.77
N PRO A 211 17.67 -8.48 -16.17
CA PRO A 211 19.08 -8.82 -16.11
C PRO A 211 19.35 -10.10 -15.30
N GLU A 212 18.48 -10.50 -14.36
CA GLU A 212 18.68 -11.72 -13.56
C GLU A 212 18.28 -12.98 -14.33
N THR A 213 17.13 -12.97 -15.00
CA THR A 213 16.60 -14.17 -15.68
C THR A 213 16.86 -14.23 -17.18
N GLY A 214 17.25 -13.12 -17.81
CA GLY A 214 17.41 -13.01 -19.26
C GLY A 214 16.09 -13.07 -20.04
N LYS A 215 14.94 -12.96 -19.35
CA LYS A 215 13.61 -13.05 -19.96
C LYS A 215 13.03 -11.66 -20.24
N PRO A 216 12.20 -11.51 -21.29
CA PRO A 216 11.46 -10.28 -21.53
C PRO A 216 10.53 -9.93 -20.36
N VAL A 217 10.37 -8.64 -20.09
CA VAL A 217 9.43 -8.09 -19.09
C VAL A 217 8.58 -6.99 -19.71
N SER A 218 7.45 -6.65 -19.06
CA SER A 218 6.49 -5.68 -19.62
C SER A 218 7.03 -4.26 -19.71
N GLY A 219 8.03 -3.89 -18.90
CA GLY A 219 8.55 -2.52 -18.79
C GLY A 219 7.60 -1.51 -18.14
N ASN A 220 6.39 -1.94 -17.72
CA ASN A 220 5.36 -1.04 -17.20
C ASN A 220 5.42 -0.83 -15.68
N LEU A 221 6.37 -1.47 -14.99
CA LEU A 221 6.46 -1.39 -13.53
C LEU A 221 6.97 -0.01 -13.09
N MET A 222 8.04 0.50 -13.66
CA MET A 222 8.53 1.84 -13.33
C MET A 222 8.66 2.68 -14.59
N ALA A 223 8.24 3.95 -14.52
CA ALA A 223 8.28 4.86 -15.67
C ALA A 223 9.71 5.07 -16.21
N ASP A 224 10.72 4.92 -15.36
CA ASP A 224 12.15 5.00 -15.70
C ASP A 224 12.80 3.62 -15.93
N GLY A 225 12.03 2.53 -15.88
CA GLY A 225 12.51 1.16 -16.14
C GLY A 225 13.53 0.60 -15.14
N ARG A 226 13.89 1.34 -14.08
CA ARG A 226 15.03 1.01 -13.20
C ARG A 226 14.83 -0.25 -12.34
N VAL A 227 13.58 -0.66 -12.15
CA VAL A 227 13.20 -1.90 -11.45
C VAL A 227 12.28 -2.68 -12.40
N PRO A 228 12.78 -3.71 -13.07
CA PRO A 228 12.06 -4.37 -14.17
C PRO A 228 10.99 -5.38 -13.71
N THR A 229 11.07 -5.87 -12.47
CA THR A 229 10.23 -6.96 -11.94
C THR A 229 9.72 -6.65 -10.54
N LEU A 230 8.60 -7.29 -10.14
CA LEU A 230 8.10 -7.22 -8.77
C LEU A 230 9.12 -7.76 -7.76
N GLU A 231 9.88 -8.80 -8.13
CA GLU A 231 10.97 -9.34 -7.31
C GLU A 231 12.07 -8.32 -7.04
N ALA A 232 12.54 -7.61 -8.07
CA ALA A 232 13.50 -6.52 -7.89
C ALA A 232 12.90 -5.39 -7.04
N GLN A 233 11.60 -5.10 -7.20
CA GLN A 233 10.91 -4.06 -6.44
C GLN A 233 10.79 -4.40 -4.95
N MET A 234 10.36 -5.62 -4.62
CA MET A 234 10.18 -6.02 -3.23
C MET A 234 11.51 -6.13 -2.50
N ARG A 235 12.60 -6.55 -3.16
CA ARG A 235 13.95 -6.57 -2.59
C ARG A 235 14.44 -5.15 -2.26
N ASP A 236 14.30 -4.21 -3.19
CA ASP A 236 14.65 -2.78 -2.98
C ASP A 236 13.80 -2.19 -1.84
N ALA A 237 12.48 -2.44 -1.84
CA ALA A 237 11.57 -1.95 -0.83
C ALA A 237 11.82 -2.55 0.56
N ALA A 238 12.11 -3.84 0.67
CA ALA A 238 12.42 -4.49 1.94
C ALA A 238 13.66 -3.86 2.59
N GLY A 239 14.73 -3.67 1.82
CA GLY A 239 15.94 -3.01 2.31
C GLY A 239 15.71 -1.54 2.68
N ALA A 240 15.09 -0.76 1.78
CA ALA A 240 14.96 0.68 1.94
C ALA A 240 13.89 1.10 2.97
N HIS A 241 12.75 0.42 2.99
CA HIS A 241 11.55 0.85 3.75
C HIS A 241 11.33 0.03 5.02
N LEU A 242 11.61 -1.27 5.00
CA LEU A 242 11.50 -2.11 6.19
C LEU A 242 12.83 -2.12 6.98
N GLY A 243 13.88 -1.51 6.45
CA GLY A 243 15.22 -1.58 7.03
C GLY A 243 15.72 -3.03 7.10
N PHE A 244 15.24 -3.90 6.22
CA PHE A 244 15.59 -5.31 6.24
C PHE A 244 17.07 -5.47 5.91
N LEU A 245 17.85 -5.96 6.88
CA LEU A 245 19.30 -6.07 6.78
C LEU A 245 19.77 -7.33 6.06
N LYS A 246 18.83 -8.24 5.75
CA LYS A 246 19.07 -9.49 5.03
C LYS A 246 18.45 -9.40 3.64
N ASN A 247 18.65 -10.45 2.85
CA ASN A 247 17.93 -10.65 1.61
C ASN A 247 16.68 -11.48 1.86
N LEU A 248 15.60 -11.20 1.12
CA LEU A 248 14.45 -12.09 1.07
C LEU A 248 14.91 -13.42 0.46
N ASP A 249 14.52 -14.53 1.08
CA ASP A 249 14.79 -15.84 0.51
C ASP A 249 13.81 -16.16 -0.63
N LYS A 250 14.11 -17.23 -1.38
CA LYS A 250 13.29 -17.60 -2.55
C LYS A 250 11.86 -18.00 -2.19
N GLY A 251 11.66 -18.57 -0.99
CA GLY A 251 10.34 -18.93 -0.49
C GLY A 251 9.52 -17.67 -0.17
N ASP A 252 10.12 -16.72 0.54
CA ASP A 252 9.48 -15.45 0.85
C ASP A 252 9.09 -14.67 -0.41
N ILE A 253 10.02 -14.60 -1.37
CA ILE A 253 9.76 -13.95 -2.67
C ILE A 253 8.59 -14.64 -3.39
N ALA A 254 8.56 -15.97 -3.43
CA ALA A 254 7.48 -16.70 -4.07
C ALA A 254 6.12 -16.45 -3.40
N CYS A 255 6.07 -16.42 -2.06
CA CYS A 255 4.86 -16.09 -1.30
C CYS A 255 4.37 -14.66 -1.58
N ILE A 256 5.28 -13.67 -1.57
CA ILE A 256 4.91 -12.29 -1.89
C ILE A 256 4.40 -12.19 -3.34
N LEU A 257 5.10 -12.79 -4.31
CA LEU A 257 4.68 -12.76 -5.71
C LEU A 257 3.31 -13.42 -5.95
N ASP A 258 3.00 -14.53 -5.27
CA ASP A 258 1.68 -15.16 -5.36
C ASP A 258 0.59 -14.20 -4.89
N PHE A 259 0.78 -13.57 -3.71
CA PHE A 259 -0.17 -12.61 -3.18
C PHE A 259 -0.33 -11.39 -4.10
N GLU A 260 0.76 -10.75 -4.51
CA GLU A 260 0.75 -9.53 -5.34
C GLU A 260 0.08 -9.74 -6.71
N ARG A 261 0.13 -10.95 -7.27
CA ARG A 261 -0.47 -11.30 -8.56
C ARG A 261 -1.95 -11.71 -8.46
N ARG A 262 -2.42 -12.03 -7.27
CA ARG A 262 -3.80 -12.50 -7.02
C ARG A 262 -4.68 -11.46 -6.35
N ILE A 263 -4.12 -10.35 -5.88
CA ILE A 263 -4.86 -9.27 -5.24
C ILE A 263 -5.28 -8.20 -6.26
N TYR A 264 -6.58 -7.93 -6.31
CA TYR A 264 -7.20 -6.92 -7.16
C TYR A 264 -7.94 -5.91 -6.30
N ALA A 265 -7.95 -4.65 -6.74
CA ALA A 265 -8.63 -3.58 -6.03
C ALA A 265 -9.39 -2.68 -7.01
N ALA A 266 -10.65 -2.41 -6.71
CA ALA A 266 -11.51 -1.52 -7.50
C ALA A 266 -12.60 -0.88 -6.65
N GLN A 267 -13.04 0.32 -7.02
CA GLN A 267 -14.31 0.85 -6.53
C GLN A 267 -15.44 -0.04 -7.09
N GLN A 268 -16.38 -0.45 -6.25
CA GLN A 268 -17.52 -1.30 -6.64
C GLN A 268 -18.85 -0.60 -6.55
N ILE A 269 -18.95 0.40 -5.68
CA ILE A 269 -20.16 1.20 -5.52
C ILE A 269 -19.72 2.65 -5.50
N ASP A 270 -20.33 3.47 -6.34
CA ASP A 270 -20.28 4.92 -6.24
C ASP A 270 -21.44 5.41 -5.35
N VAL A 271 -21.19 6.43 -4.53
CA VAL A 271 -22.19 6.98 -3.61
C VAL A 271 -23.42 7.56 -4.32
N SER A 272 -23.27 8.06 -5.55
CA SER A 272 -24.35 8.65 -6.35
C SER A 272 -24.78 7.74 -7.51
N GLY A 273 -23.82 7.07 -8.14
CA GLY A 273 -24.00 6.22 -9.31
C GLY A 273 -24.41 4.78 -9.00
N GLY A 274 -24.32 4.32 -7.75
CA GLY A 274 -24.66 2.96 -7.37
C GLY A 274 -23.58 1.93 -7.78
N PRO A 275 -23.95 0.66 -7.98
CA PRO A 275 -23.01 -0.40 -8.39
C PRO A 275 -22.22 -0.06 -9.67
N LEU A 276 -20.93 -0.40 -9.68
CA LEU A 276 -19.98 -0.19 -10.79
C LEU A 276 -19.64 -1.51 -11.52
N ASP A 277 -20.64 -2.37 -11.69
CA ASP A 277 -20.54 -3.72 -12.25
C ASP A 277 -20.94 -3.82 -13.74
N GLY A 278 -20.96 -2.67 -14.44
CA GLY A 278 -21.29 -2.56 -15.86
C GLY A 278 -20.26 -3.11 -16.83
#